data_AF-A0A9Q1IMP4-F1
#
_entry.id   AF-A0A9Q1IMP4-F1
#
_cell.length_a   1.000
_cell.length_b   1.000
_cell.length_c   1.000
_cell.angle_alpha   90.00
_cell.angle_beta   90.00
_cell.angle_gamma   90.00
#
_symmetry.space_group_name_H-M   'P 1'
#
loop_
_entity.id
_entity.type
_entity.pdbx_description
1 polymer ?
#
loop_
_entity_poly.entity_id
_entity_poly.type
_entity_poly.pdbx_seq_one_letter_code
_entity_poly.pdbx_strand_id
1 'polypeptide(L)'
;MLQLDNMADQRVNIVGFSVFNHSHPFFQDFLFSLNRSWQENCDHAPFAGAPLSPALMYDAVHTVVAAVQELNRSQNVGATQLSCKSSKIWEHGTSLMNYLRMVELDGLTGHIEFNSKGQRSNYVLRIMRSSREGLRQVK
;
A
#
# COMPACT_ATOMS: atom_id res chain seq x y z
N MET A 1 -5.63 -0.27 20.07
CA MET A 1 -6.01 -1.21 18.99
C MET A 1 -7.32 -1.87 19.41
N LEU A 2 -8.35 -1.93 18.55
CA LEU A 2 -9.62 -2.57 18.86
C LEU A 2 -9.42 -4.09 18.90
N GLN A 3 -9.50 -4.72 20.07
CA GLN A 3 -9.49 -6.18 20.21
C GLN A 3 -10.92 -6.70 20.09
N LEU A 4 -11.17 -7.51 19.05
CA LEU A 4 -12.48 -8.09 18.77
C LEU A 4 -12.68 -9.46 19.41
N ASP A 5 -11.68 -9.95 20.14
CA ASP A 5 -11.64 -11.31 20.71
C ASP A 5 -12.82 -11.57 21.67
N ASN A 6 -13.26 -10.53 22.39
CA ASN A 6 -14.42 -10.59 23.29
C ASN A 6 -15.76 -10.21 22.64
N MET A 7 -15.76 -9.76 21.37
CA MET A 7 -16.96 -9.37 20.62
C MET A 7 -17.43 -10.45 19.63
N ALA A 8 -16.72 -11.58 19.54
CA ALA A 8 -17.07 -12.73 18.71
C ALA A 8 -18.29 -13.54 19.22
N ASP A 9 -19.21 -12.89 19.96
CA ASP A 9 -20.52 -13.45 20.27
C ASP A 9 -21.37 -13.42 18.99
N GLN A 10 -22.16 -14.47 18.72
CA GLN A 10 -22.90 -14.66 17.45
C GLN A 10 -23.93 -13.55 17.12
N ARG A 11 -24.11 -12.60 18.02
CA ARG A 11 -25.06 -11.49 17.92
C ARG A 11 -24.48 -10.23 17.29
N VAL A 12 -23.17 -10.14 17.06
CA VAL A 12 -22.52 -8.95 16.50
C VAL A 12 -21.97 -9.25 15.10
N ASN A 13 -22.48 -8.51 14.11
CA ASN A 13 -22.01 -8.57 12.72
C ASN A 13 -21.10 -7.37 12.44
N ILE A 14 -19.79 -7.54 12.61
CA ILE A 14 -18.81 -6.51 12.25
C ILE A 14 -18.34 -6.79 10.82
N VAL A 15 -18.45 -5.77 9.97
CA VAL A 15 -18.01 -5.80 8.58
C VAL A 15 -16.95 -4.72 8.38
N GLY A 16 -15.94 -5.05 7.59
CA GLY A 16 -14.86 -4.13 7.22
C GLY A 16 -14.37 -4.40 5.81
N PHE A 17 -13.31 -3.69 5.43
CA PHE A 17 -12.70 -3.81 4.11
C PHE A 17 -11.23 -4.16 4.22
N SER A 18 -10.73 -4.90 3.24
CA SER A 18 -9.30 -5.16 3.05
C SER A 18 -8.94 -4.96 1.58
N VAL A 19 -7.76 -4.39 1.33
CA VAL A 19 -7.16 -4.29 -0.01
C VAL A 19 -6.00 -5.26 -0.19
N PHE A 20 -5.63 -6.02 0.84
CA PHE A 20 -4.46 -6.88 0.77
C PHE A 20 -4.61 -7.97 -0.29
N ASN A 21 -3.56 -8.12 -1.10
CA ASN A 21 -3.39 -9.22 -2.03
C ASN A 21 -2.54 -10.31 -1.37
N HIS A 22 -3.21 -11.21 -0.65
CA HIS A 22 -2.56 -12.34 0.02
C HIS A 22 -1.90 -13.34 -0.95
N SER A 23 -2.23 -13.26 -2.24
CA SER A 23 -1.62 -14.07 -3.30
C SER A 23 -0.36 -13.44 -3.91
N HIS A 24 0.01 -12.22 -3.51
CA HIS A 24 1.22 -11.57 -3.98
C HIS A 24 2.46 -12.36 -3.53
N PRO A 25 3.44 -12.65 -4.41
CA PRO A 25 4.59 -13.52 -4.08
C PRO A 25 5.38 -13.08 -2.85
N PHE A 26 5.56 -11.76 -2.68
CA PHE A 26 6.29 -11.18 -1.56
C PHE A 26 5.47 -11.02 -0.27
N PHE A 27 4.18 -11.38 -0.26
CA PHE A 27 3.29 -11.09 0.87
C PHE A 27 3.72 -11.79 2.16
N GLN A 28 4.20 -13.04 2.07
CA GLN A 28 4.66 -13.79 3.24
C GLN A 28 5.95 -13.21 3.82
N ASP A 29 6.91 -12.87 2.96
CA ASP A 29 8.16 -12.23 3.38
C ASP A 29 7.90 -10.86 4.01
N PHE A 30 6.99 -10.08 3.43
CA PHE A 30 6.54 -8.81 4.00
C PHE A 30 5.98 -8.97 5.41
N LEU A 31 5.12 -9.95 5.65
CA LEU A 31 4.60 -10.26 6.99
C LEU A 31 5.71 -10.69 7.96
N PHE A 32 6.62 -11.56 7.51
CA PHE A 32 7.73 -12.03 8.32
C PHE A 32 8.64 -10.88 8.75
N SER A 33 9.03 -10.01 7.81
CA SER A 33 9.85 -8.83 8.09
C SER A 33 9.17 -7.86 9.06
N LEU A 34 7.87 -7.60 8.91
CA LEU A 34 7.12 -6.75 9.83
C LEU A 34 7.00 -7.36 11.22
N ASN A 35 6.73 -8.66 11.32
CA ASN A 35 6.66 -9.35 12.60
C ASN A 35 8.00 -9.30 13.33
N ARG A 36 9.12 -9.50 12.62
CA ARG A 36 10.46 -9.36 13.20
C ARG A 36 10.69 -7.94 13.73
N SER A 37 10.37 -6.91 12.94
CA SER A 37 10.48 -5.52 13.37
C SER A 37 9.57 -5.19 14.57
N TRP A 38 8.39 -5.79 14.63
CA TRP A 38 7.49 -5.66 15.78
C TRP A 38 8.08 -6.28 17.04
N GLN A 39 8.60 -7.50 16.95
CA GLN A 39 9.19 -8.22 18.09
C GLN A 39 10.39 -7.49 18.71
N GLU A 40 11.16 -6.75 17.91
CA GLU A 40 12.27 -5.93 18.41
C GLU A 40 11.81 -4.78 19.33
N ASN A 41 10.57 -4.31 19.18
CA ASN A 41 10.07 -3.12 19.87
C ASN A 41 8.87 -3.40 20.80
N CYS A 42 8.22 -4.56 20.66
CA CYS A 42 6.93 -4.89 21.28
C CYS A 42 6.85 -6.39 21.63
N ASP A 43 7.93 -6.95 22.20
CA ASP A 43 8.06 -8.35 22.60
C ASP A 43 6.94 -8.89 23.52
N HIS A 44 6.35 -8.01 24.34
CA HIS A 44 5.27 -8.30 25.27
C HIS A 44 3.87 -8.38 24.62
N ALA A 45 3.73 -8.01 23.33
CA ALA A 45 2.44 -7.97 22.63
C ALA A 45 2.47 -8.80 21.34
N PRO A 46 1.44 -9.63 21.07
CA PRO A 46 1.37 -10.41 19.85
C PRO A 46 1.25 -9.49 18.63
N PHE A 47 1.90 -9.89 17.53
CA PHE A 47 1.79 -9.19 16.26
C PHE A 47 0.38 -9.35 15.69
N ALA A 48 -0.36 -8.24 15.57
CA ALA A 48 -1.75 -8.21 15.13
C ALA A 48 -1.94 -8.30 13.60
N GLY A 49 -0.86 -8.54 12.84
CA GLY A 49 -0.84 -8.54 11.38
C GLY A 49 -0.34 -7.22 10.79
N ALA A 50 -0.15 -7.20 9.47
CA ALA A 50 0.37 -6.04 8.76
C ALA A 50 -0.62 -4.86 8.80
N PRO A 51 -0.19 -3.68 9.27
CA PRO A 51 -0.94 -2.46 9.04
C PRO A 51 -0.98 -2.13 7.54
N LEU A 52 -2.02 -1.40 7.11
CA LEU A 52 -2.18 -1.03 5.70
C LEU A 52 -1.10 -0.04 5.22
N SER A 53 -0.73 0.94 6.05
CA SER A 53 0.18 2.02 5.64
C SER A 53 1.58 1.53 5.19
N PRO A 54 2.24 0.58 5.87
CA PRO A 54 3.49 0.00 5.38
C PRO A 54 3.37 -0.70 4.03
N ALA A 55 2.25 -1.38 3.76
CA ALA A 55 2.03 -2.02 2.45
C ALA A 55 1.80 -1.00 1.35
N LEU A 56 1.04 0.07 1.63
CA LEU A 56 0.90 1.21 0.71
C LEU A 56 2.25 1.89 0.46
N MET A 57 3.13 1.97 1.46
CA MET A 57 4.46 2.56 1.29
C MET A 57 5.36 1.68 0.43
N TYR A 58 5.33 0.36 0.63
CA TYR A 58 6.01 -0.60 -0.25
C TYR A 58 5.56 -0.45 -1.70
N ASP A 59 4.25 -0.42 -1.93
CA ASP A 59 3.64 -0.25 -3.25
C ASP A 59 3.99 1.12 -3.87
N ALA A 60 4.03 2.19 -3.06
CA ALA A 60 4.38 3.53 -3.50
C ALA A 60 5.82 3.62 -4.02
N VAL A 61 6.77 2.95 -3.35
CA VAL A 61 8.17 2.90 -3.82
C VAL A 61 8.25 2.26 -5.20
N HIS A 62 7.59 1.12 -5.40
CA HIS A 62 7.57 0.44 -6.69
C HIS A 62 6.90 1.28 -7.79
N THR A 63 5.79 1.93 -7.44
CA THR A 63 5.08 2.85 -8.35
C THR A 63 5.98 4.00 -8.82
N VAL A 64 6.69 4.65 -7.90
CA VAL A 64 7.61 5.75 -8.24
C VAL A 64 8.79 5.26 -9.06
N VAL A 65 9.39 4.12 -8.69
CA VAL A 65 10.51 3.54 -9.43
C VAL A 65 10.10 3.19 -10.87
N ALA A 66 8.94 2.56 -11.06
CA ALA A 66 8.41 2.23 -12.38
C ALA A 66 8.22 3.50 -13.24
N ALA A 67 7.57 4.53 -12.70
CA ALA A 67 7.35 5.79 -13.42
C ALA A 67 8.66 6.50 -13.79
N VAL A 68 9.64 6.54 -12.88
CA VAL A 68 10.95 7.16 -13.14
C VAL A 68 11.73 6.36 -14.19
N GLN A 69 11.69 5.02 -14.15
CA GLN A 69 12.35 4.18 -15.14
C GLN A 69 11.79 4.40 -16.55
N GLU A 70 10.46 4.49 -16.70
CA GLU A 70 9.84 4.80 -17.99
C GLU A 70 10.17 6.21 -18.49
N LEU A 71 10.11 7.21 -17.59
CA LEU A 71 10.52 8.58 -17.93
C LEU A 71 11.97 8.63 -18.42
N ASN A 72 12.87 7.90 -17.75
CA ASN A 72 14.29 7.89 -18.05
C ASN A 72 14.64 7.23 -19.40
N ARG A 73 13.73 6.45 -19.99
CA ARG A 73 13.88 5.94 -21.37
C ARG A 73 13.70 7.03 -22.42
N SER A 74 12.94 8.07 -22.11
CA SER A 74 12.57 9.14 -23.04
C SER A 74 13.32 10.45 -22.79
N GLN A 75 13.74 10.71 -21.55
CA GLN A 75 14.40 11.94 -21.13
C GLN A 75 15.56 11.58 -20.19
N ASN A 76 16.67 12.30 -20.27
CA ASN A 76 17.73 12.17 -19.27
C ASN A 76 17.30 12.88 -17.99
N VAL A 77 16.84 12.14 -16.98
CA VAL A 77 16.24 12.71 -15.77
C VAL A 77 17.32 13.08 -14.75
N GLY A 78 17.44 14.37 -14.46
CA GLY A 78 18.31 14.89 -13.41
C GLY A 78 17.54 15.37 -12.18
N ALA A 79 18.14 15.23 -11.00
CA ALA A 79 17.66 15.91 -9.80
C ALA A 79 18.09 17.39 -9.81
N THR A 80 17.16 18.29 -9.53
CA THR A 80 17.45 19.72 -9.39
C THR A 80 17.38 20.12 -7.92
N GLN A 81 18.40 20.81 -7.41
CA GLN A 81 18.33 21.39 -6.07
C GLN A 81 17.28 22.51 -6.05
N LEU A 82 16.30 22.39 -5.14
CA LEU A 82 15.24 23.35 -4.92
C LEU A 82 15.37 23.99 -3.53
N SER A 83 14.73 25.14 -3.36
CA SER A 83 14.68 25.86 -2.09
C SER A 83 13.32 26.53 -1.92
N CYS A 84 12.76 26.48 -0.71
CA CYS A 84 11.48 27.13 -0.39
C CYS A 84 11.51 28.66 -0.53
N LYS A 85 12.70 29.27 -0.63
CA LYS A 85 12.88 30.72 -0.85
C LYS A 85 12.83 31.11 -2.34
N SER A 86 12.77 30.13 -3.25
CA SER A 86 12.80 30.34 -4.70
C SER A 86 11.54 29.81 -5.36
N SER A 87 11.11 30.43 -6.46
CA SER A 87 10.05 29.94 -7.34
C SER A 87 10.53 28.90 -8.37
N LYS A 88 11.79 28.46 -8.28
CA LYS A 88 12.34 27.43 -9.16
C LYS A 88 11.59 26.11 -8.98
N ILE A 89 11.23 25.48 -10.09
CA ILE A 89 10.56 24.18 -10.12
C ILE A 89 11.49 23.09 -10.62
N TRP A 90 11.11 21.83 -10.40
CA TRP A 90 11.74 20.69 -11.07
C TRP A 90 11.15 20.51 -12.47
N GLU A 91 11.98 20.64 -13.49
CA GLU A 91 11.57 20.66 -14.90
C GLU A 91 10.89 19.37 -15.38
N HIS A 92 11.27 18.23 -14.80
CA HIS A 92 10.68 16.92 -15.14
C HIS A 92 9.42 16.59 -14.34
N GLY A 93 8.98 17.44 -13.42
CA GLY A 93 7.86 17.16 -12.51
C GLY A 93 6.55 16.86 -13.24
N THR A 94 6.20 17.65 -14.26
CA THR A 94 4.99 17.43 -15.08
C THR A 94 5.07 16.11 -15.84
N SER A 95 6.21 15.80 -16.45
CA SER A 95 6.43 14.53 -17.15
C SER A 95 6.30 13.36 -16.19
N LEU A 96 6.95 13.40 -15.02
CA LEU A 96 6.85 12.34 -14.01
C LEU A 96 5.40 12.13 -13.58
N MET A 97 4.64 13.19 -13.35
CA MET A 97 3.21 13.07 -13.00
C MET A 97 2.38 12.37 -14.08
N ASN A 98 2.76 12.50 -15.35
CA ASN A 98 2.11 11.75 -16.44
C ASN A 98 2.50 10.28 -16.41
N TYR A 99 3.80 9.97 -16.24
CA TYR A 99 4.26 8.59 -16.12
C TYR A 99 3.70 7.87 -14.89
N LEU A 100 3.56 8.55 -13.75
CA LEU A 100 2.90 8.02 -12.55
C LEU A 100 1.46 7.60 -12.83
N ARG A 101 0.72 8.37 -13.64
CA ARG A 101 -0.66 8.02 -14.02
C ARG A 101 -0.74 6.86 -15.01
N MET A 102 0.34 6.55 -15.71
CA MET A 102 0.43 5.42 -16.65
C MET A 102 0.96 4.15 -15.98
N VAL A 103 1.30 4.19 -14.68
CA VAL A 103 1.74 2.99 -13.96
C VAL A 103 0.57 2.02 -13.84
N GLU A 104 0.84 0.78 -14.24
CA GLU A 104 -0.04 -0.37 -14.04
C GLU A 104 0.82 -1.51 -13.48
N LEU A 105 0.57 -1.91 -12.22
CA LEU A 105 1.30 -3.01 -11.58
C LEU A 105 0.45 -3.69 -10.49
N ASP A 106 0.80 -4.93 -10.16
CA ASP A 106 0.23 -5.65 -9.02
C ASP A 106 1.13 -5.53 -7.79
N GLY A 107 0.60 -4.95 -6.71
CA GLY A 107 1.31 -4.78 -5.45
C GLY A 107 0.74 -5.61 -4.29
N LEU A 108 1.25 -5.36 -3.09
CA LEU A 108 0.76 -5.96 -1.84
C LEU A 108 -0.70 -5.56 -1.55
N THR A 109 -1.15 -4.43 -2.09
CA THR A 109 -2.53 -3.95 -1.98
C THR A 109 -3.38 -4.21 -3.23
N GLY A 110 -2.96 -5.14 -4.10
CA GLY A 110 -3.67 -5.49 -5.35
C GLY A 110 -3.30 -4.59 -6.52
N HIS A 111 -4.16 -4.55 -7.55
CA HIS A 111 -3.95 -3.78 -8.77
C HIS A 111 -3.77 -2.28 -8.49
N ILE A 112 -2.69 -1.69 -9.01
CA ILE A 112 -2.33 -0.28 -8.85
C ILE A 112 -2.37 0.38 -10.21
N GLU A 113 -3.32 1.30 -10.35
CA GLU A 113 -3.57 2.11 -11.53
C GLU A 113 -4.19 3.43 -11.06
N PHE A 114 -3.97 4.51 -11.81
CA PHE A 114 -4.49 5.82 -11.47
C PHE A 114 -5.31 6.42 -12.60
N ASN A 115 -6.44 7.04 -12.25
CA ASN A 115 -7.23 7.81 -13.20
C ASN A 115 -6.58 9.17 -13.53
N SER A 116 -7.22 9.94 -14.41
CA SER A 116 -6.75 11.28 -14.81
C SER A 116 -6.60 12.28 -13.65
N LYS A 117 -7.32 12.07 -12.53
CA LYS A 117 -7.22 12.88 -11.31
C LYS A 117 -6.12 12.40 -10.36
N GLY A 118 -5.42 11.30 -10.66
CA GLY A 118 -4.43 10.69 -9.77
C GLY A 118 -5.04 9.88 -8.62
N GLN A 119 -6.30 9.49 -8.73
CA GLN A 119 -6.95 8.62 -7.75
C GLN A 119 -6.81 7.17 -8.19
N ARG A 120 -6.63 6.24 -7.25
CA ARG A 120 -6.57 4.82 -7.56
C ARG A 120 -7.86 4.36 -8.26
N SER A 121 -7.73 3.73 -9.42
CA SER A 121 -8.82 3.13 -10.19
C SER A 121 -8.65 1.62 -10.29
N ASN A 122 -9.69 0.92 -10.75
CA ASN A 122 -9.64 -0.49 -11.12
C ASN A 122 -9.08 -1.42 -10.00
N TYR A 123 -9.38 -1.10 -8.74
CA TYR A 123 -8.93 -1.87 -7.58
C TYR A 123 -10.11 -2.56 -6.89
N VAL A 124 -9.80 -3.60 -6.10
CA VAL A 124 -10.80 -4.42 -5.41
C VAL A 124 -10.76 -4.16 -3.90
N LEU A 125 -11.92 -3.86 -3.32
CA LEU A 125 -12.14 -3.91 -1.88
C LEU A 125 -12.75 -5.27 -1.50
N ARG A 126 -12.01 -6.06 -0.72
CA ARG A 126 -12.51 -7.32 -0.17
C ARG A 126 -13.36 -7.03 1.06
N ILE A 127 -14.58 -7.54 1.08
CA ILE A 127 -15.47 -7.41 2.23
C ILE A 127 -15.07 -8.46 3.27
N MET A 128 -14.75 -7.99 4.47
CA MET A 128 -14.33 -8.82 5.60
C MET A 128 -15.44 -8.85 6.64
N ARG A 129 -15.71 -10.02 7.22
CA ARG A 129 -16.67 -10.20 8.32
C ARG A 129 -15.96 -10.77 9.54
N SER A 130 -16.33 -10.31 10.73
CA SER A 130 -15.88 -10.90 11.99
C SER A 130 -16.35 -12.34 12.15
N SER A 131 -15.45 -13.19 12.63
CA SER A 131 -15.72 -14.57 13.03
C SER A 131 -14.97 -14.89 14.32
N ARG A 132 -15.24 -16.06 14.92
CA ARG A 132 -14.51 -16.55 16.10
C ARG A 132 -13.01 -16.72 15.86
N GLU A 133 -12.61 -16.87 14.60
CA GLU A 133 -11.21 -17.05 14.19
C GLU A 133 -10.60 -15.74 13.64
N GLY A 134 -11.26 -14.59 13.88
CA GLY A 134 -10.86 -13.29 13.36
C GLY A 134 -11.63 -12.86 12.11
N LEU A 135 -11.08 -11.91 11.36
CA LEU A 135 -11.71 -11.38 10.14
C LEU A 135 -11.55 -12.36 8.97
N ARG A 136 -12.67 -12.75 8.36
CA ARG A 136 -12.71 -13.63 7.18
C ARG A 136 -13.34 -12.91 5.99
N GLN A 137 -12.80 -13.15 4.79
CA GLN A 137 -13.41 -12.63 3.57
C GLN A 137 -14.78 -13.29 3.37
N VAL A 138 -15.80 -12.47 3.07
CA VAL A 138 -17.12 -12.96 2.67
C VAL A 138 -17.01 -13.52 1.25
N LYS A 139 -17.45 -14.78 1.06
CA LYS A 139 -17.56 -15.44 -0.24
C LYS A 139 -18.91 -15.17 -0.87
#